data_AF-A0A7V2JYK8-F1
#
_entry.id   AF-A0A7V2JYK8-F1
#
_cell.length_a   1.000
_cell.length_b   1.000
_cell.length_c   1.000
_cell.angle_alpha   90.00
_cell.angle_beta   90.00
_cell.angle_gamma   90.00
#
_symmetry.space_group_name_H-M   'P 1'
#
loop_
_entity.id
_entity.type
_entity.pdbx_description
1 polymer ?
#
loop_
_entity_poly.entity_id
_entity_poly.type
_entity_poly.pdbx_seq_one_letter_code
_entity_poly.pdbx_strand_id
1 'polypeptide(L)'
;MTTLAHIPQLLVYGIISGSIISLGGIGVSLTYSIFGFSNFAHGDFMALGAYIALGLFTLFTGLGITNAPFGPLSFGFGFVLAFILAIALTAIAVILIDRLLFRRLRRSGPVILMMSSIGVALGLRNILQFFWSPQPHYYSQAI
;
A
#
# COMPACT_ATOMS: atom_id res chain seq x y z
N MET A 1 34.27 -15.26 -5.31
CA MET A 1 34.49 -13.94 -4.69
C MET A 1 33.29 -12.98 -4.89
N THR A 2 32.08 -13.49 -5.09
CA THR A 2 30.87 -12.68 -5.39
C THR A 2 29.91 -12.59 -4.21
N THR A 3 29.94 -13.52 -3.25
CA THR A 3 29.02 -13.56 -2.10
C THR A 3 29.21 -12.37 -1.15
N LEU A 4 30.45 -11.98 -0.86
CA LEU A 4 30.73 -10.80 -0.03
C LEU A 4 30.26 -9.48 -0.69
N ALA A 5 30.24 -9.42 -2.03
CA ALA A 5 29.80 -8.24 -2.76
C ALA A 5 28.27 -8.01 -2.68
N HIS A 6 27.48 -9.04 -2.37
CA HIS A 6 26.02 -8.92 -2.21
C HIS A 6 25.58 -8.57 -0.79
N ILE A 7 26.46 -8.63 0.20
CA ILE A 7 26.14 -8.31 1.60
C ILE A 7 25.52 -6.92 1.75
N PRO A 8 26.08 -5.84 1.15
CA PRO A 8 25.48 -4.51 1.26
C PRO A 8 24.07 -4.45 0.67
N GLN A 9 23.83 -5.13 -0.46
CA GLN A 9 22.54 -5.17 -1.11
C GLN A 9 21.49 -5.91 -0.26
N LEU A 10 21.87 -7.03 0.36
CA LEU A 10 21.00 -7.78 1.27
C LEU A 10 20.62 -6.95 2.51
N LEU A 11 21.57 -6.19 3.07
CA LEU A 11 21.29 -5.27 4.18
C LEU A 11 20.26 -4.21 3.77
N VAL A 12 20.41 -3.61 2.58
CA VAL A 12 19.46 -2.63 2.04
C VAL A 12 18.07 -3.26 1.86
N TYR A 13 17.98 -4.46 1.28
CA TYR A 13 16.69 -5.15 1.17
C TYR A 13 16.06 -5.47 2.53
N GLY A 14 16.87 -5.86 3.52
CA GLY A 14 16.42 -6.07 4.89
C GLY A 14 15.85 -4.80 5.51
N ILE A 15 16.52 -3.66 5.34
CA ILE A 15 16.05 -2.35 5.81
C ILE A 15 14.74 -1.96 5.11
N ILE A 16 14.64 -2.13 3.79
CA ILE A 16 13.42 -1.81 3.04
C ILE A 16 12.24 -2.65 3.53
N SER A 17 12.41 -3.98 3.59
CA SER A 17 11.35 -4.90 4.05
C SER A 17 10.97 -4.66 5.51
N GLY A 18 11.97 -4.49 6.38
CA GLY A 18 11.77 -4.16 7.79
C GLY A 18 11.04 -2.83 7.98
N SER A 19 11.33 -1.83 7.15
CA SER A 19 10.63 -0.53 7.17
C SER A 19 9.17 -0.67 6.76
N ILE A 20 8.85 -1.46 5.73
CA ILE A 20 7.46 -1.71 5.30
C ILE A 20 6.66 -2.35 6.43
N ILE A 21 7.20 -3.40 7.06
CA ILE A 21 6.52 -4.12 8.16
C ILE A 21 6.39 -3.21 9.39
N SER A 22 7.45 -2.48 9.73
CA SER A 22 7.49 -1.59 10.90
C SER A 22 6.52 -0.41 10.76
N LEU A 23 6.50 0.25 9.59
CA LEU A 23 5.51 1.30 9.28
C LEU A 23 4.08 0.74 9.27
N GLY A 24 3.91 -0.49 8.79
CA GLY A 24 2.68 -1.28 8.95
C GLY A 24 2.21 -1.39 10.39
N GLY A 25 3.09 -1.89 11.26
CA GLY A 25 2.80 -2.05 12.68
C GLY A 25 2.48 -0.72 13.38
N ILE A 26 3.26 0.34 13.08
CA ILE A 26 3.04 1.69 13.63
C ILE A 26 1.68 2.24 13.19
N GLY A 27 1.27 2.03 11.93
CA GLY A 27 -0.03 2.48 11.44
C GLY A 27 -1.20 1.78 12.14
N VAL A 28 -1.12 0.46 12.33
CA VAL A 28 -2.13 -0.30 13.08
C VAL A 28 -2.19 0.12 14.54
N SER A 29 -1.04 0.29 15.21
CA SER A 29 -1.00 0.68 16.62
C SER A 29 -1.51 2.10 16.83
N LEU A 30 -1.18 3.04 15.94
CA LEU A 30 -1.68 4.42 15.98
C LEU A 30 -3.20 4.46 15.80
N THR A 31 -3.73 3.74 14.81
CA THR A 31 -5.17 3.71 14.56
C THR A 31 -5.93 3.04 15.72
N TYR A 32 -5.37 1.98 16.30
CA TYR A 32 -5.91 1.37 17.51
C TYR A 32 -5.92 2.35 18.69
N SER A 33 -4.83 3.10 18.91
CA SER A 33 -4.72 4.09 19.98
C SER A 33 -5.72 5.24 19.84
N ILE A 34 -6.11 5.61 18.61
CA ILE A 34 -7.05 6.70 18.35
C ILE A 34 -8.50 6.22 18.44
N PHE A 35 -8.83 5.08 17.83
CA PHE A 35 -10.21 4.63 17.71
C PHE A 35 -10.65 3.60 18.75
N GLY A 36 -9.71 2.96 19.45
CA GLY A 36 -9.99 1.96 20.48
C GLY A 36 -10.50 0.62 19.95
N PHE A 37 -10.30 0.32 18.66
CA PHE A 37 -10.64 -0.98 18.06
C PHE A 37 -9.57 -1.41 17.06
N SER A 38 -9.39 -2.72 16.90
CA SER A 38 -8.40 -3.26 15.95
C SER A 38 -8.95 -3.14 14.52
N ASN A 39 -8.31 -2.31 13.70
CA ASN A 39 -8.71 -2.14 12.31
C ASN A 39 -7.98 -3.16 11.42
N PHE A 40 -8.65 -4.28 11.12
CA PHE A 40 -8.07 -5.35 10.29
C PHE A 40 -7.87 -4.95 8.82
N ALA A 41 -8.55 -3.90 8.35
CA ALA A 41 -8.42 -3.43 6.97
C ALA A 41 -7.12 -2.65 6.70
N HIS A 42 -6.29 -2.40 7.72
CA HIS A 42 -5.10 -1.56 7.55
C HIS A 42 -4.12 -2.11 6.50
N GLY A 43 -3.89 -3.43 6.50
CA GLY A 43 -3.07 -4.08 5.48
C GLY A 43 -3.65 -3.95 4.07
N ASP A 44 -4.97 -3.99 3.93
CA ASP A 44 -5.65 -3.78 2.64
C ASP A 44 -5.61 -2.32 2.19
N PHE A 45 -5.54 -1.34 3.11
CA PHE A 45 -5.25 0.06 2.75
C PHE A 45 -3.83 0.23 2.23
N MET A 46 -2.85 -0.46 2.81
CA MET A 46 -1.48 -0.47 2.32
C MET A 46 -1.40 -1.06 0.91
N ALA A 47 -2.07 -2.19 0.69
CA ALA A 47 -2.18 -2.79 -0.63
C ALA A 47 -2.84 -1.84 -1.63
N LEU A 48 -3.96 -1.19 -1.25
CA LEU A 48 -4.65 -0.22 -2.09
C LEU A 48 -3.72 0.92 -2.53
N GLY A 49 -2.93 1.48 -1.63
CA GLY A 49 -1.97 2.53 -1.99
C GLY A 49 -0.87 2.05 -2.94
N ALA A 50 -0.35 0.84 -2.72
CA ALA A 50 0.64 0.24 -3.61
C ALA A 50 0.08 0.01 -5.02
N TYR A 51 -1.15 -0.53 -5.13
CA TYR A 51 -1.79 -0.78 -6.43
C TYR A 51 -2.22 0.50 -7.14
N ILE A 52 -2.65 1.54 -6.42
CA ILE A 52 -2.90 2.85 -7.02
C ILE A 52 -1.60 3.44 -7.59
N ALA A 53 -0.50 3.38 -6.84
CA ALA A 53 0.80 3.83 -7.34
C ALA A 53 1.23 3.07 -8.60
N LEU A 54 1.05 1.75 -8.60
CA LEU A 54 1.31 0.90 -9.76
C LEU A 54 0.44 1.30 -10.97
N GLY A 55 -0.87 1.44 -10.77
CA GLY A 55 -1.82 1.82 -11.83
C GLY A 55 -1.56 3.20 -12.42
N LEU A 56 -1.21 4.18 -11.58
CA LEU A 56 -0.83 5.50 -12.04
C LEU A 56 0.50 5.48 -12.79
N PHE A 57 1.47 4.72 -12.31
CA PHE A 57 2.76 4.58 -12.97
C PHE A 57 2.63 3.92 -14.36
N THR A 58 1.82 2.87 -14.49
CA THR A 58 1.55 2.23 -15.79
C THR A 58 0.78 3.16 -16.72
N LEU A 59 -0.20 3.91 -16.20
CA LEU A 59 -0.94 4.91 -16.96
C LEU A 59 -0.02 6.02 -17.48
N PHE A 60 0.84 6.58 -16.64
CA PHE A 60 1.78 7.64 -17.02
C PHE A 60 2.81 7.17 -18.04
N THR A 61 3.28 5.93 -17.89
CA THR A 61 4.16 5.31 -18.89
C THR A 61 3.43 5.16 -20.24
N GLY A 62 2.16 4.73 -20.23
CA GLY A 62 1.33 4.63 -21.44
C GLY A 62 1.00 5.98 -22.10
N LEU A 63 0.93 7.06 -21.32
CA LEU A 63 0.73 8.44 -21.81
C LEU A 63 2.04 9.09 -22.30
N GLY A 64 3.17 8.38 -22.25
CA GLY A 64 4.46 8.90 -22.70
C GLY A 64 5.14 9.86 -21.72
N ILE A 65 4.70 9.91 -20.45
CA ILE A 65 5.38 10.69 -19.42
C ILE A 65 6.76 10.07 -19.16
N THR A 66 7.81 10.84 -19.38
CA THR A 66 9.19 10.35 -19.26
C THR A 66 9.49 9.91 -17.83
N ASN A 67 9.85 8.64 -17.69
CA ASN A 67 10.42 8.06 -16.48
C ASN A 67 11.95 7.98 -16.57
N ALA A 68 12.58 9.00 -17.14
CA ALA A 68 14.03 9.09 -17.19
C ALA A 68 14.60 9.03 -15.77
N PRO A 69 15.51 8.09 -15.46
CA PRO A 69 16.02 7.92 -14.11
C PRO A 69 16.76 9.17 -13.62
N PHE A 70 16.58 9.53 -12.35
CA PHE A 70 17.34 10.60 -11.73
C PHE A 70 18.76 10.11 -11.38
N GLY A 71 19.70 10.23 -12.33
CA GLY A 71 21.08 9.80 -12.13
C GLY A 71 21.19 8.30 -11.80
N PRO A 72 21.77 7.89 -10.66
CA PRO A 72 21.92 6.48 -10.30
C PRO A 72 20.65 5.83 -9.71
N LEU A 73 19.54 6.57 -9.58
CA LEU A 73 18.31 6.02 -9.01
C LEU A 73 17.55 5.17 -10.05
N SER A 74 16.75 4.21 -9.58
CA SER A 74 15.95 3.34 -10.44
C SER A 74 14.64 3.96 -10.94
N PHE A 75 14.32 5.19 -10.51
CA PHE A 75 13.05 5.85 -10.81
C PHE A 75 13.23 7.27 -11.34
N GLY A 76 12.25 7.73 -12.10
CA GLY A 76 12.20 9.05 -12.72
C GLY A 76 11.00 9.89 -12.28
N PHE A 77 10.74 10.96 -13.02
CA PHE A 77 9.68 11.94 -12.69
C PHE A 77 8.27 11.34 -12.63
N GLY A 78 7.91 10.48 -13.59
CA GLY A 78 6.58 9.87 -13.61
C GLY A 78 6.30 8.95 -12.41
N PHE A 79 7.32 8.27 -11.86
CA PHE A 79 7.17 7.51 -10.61
C PHE A 79 6.90 8.43 -9.42
N VAL A 80 7.65 9.53 -9.29
CA VAL A 80 7.44 10.50 -8.20
C VAL A 80 6.04 11.09 -8.26
N LEU A 81 5.57 11.44 -9.46
CA LEU A 81 4.22 11.95 -9.67
C LEU A 81 3.16 10.89 -9.30
N ALA A 82 3.34 9.64 -9.74
CA ALA A 82 2.45 8.52 -9.40
C ALA A 82 2.41 8.27 -7.89
N PHE A 83 3.56 8.34 -7.21
CA PHE A 83 3.68 8.17 -5.77
C PHE A 83 2.92 9.24 -4.98
N ILE A 84 3.11 10.52 -5.32
CA ILE A 84 2.42 11.63 -4.64
C ILE A 84 0.90 11.52 -4.82
N LEU A 85 0.46 11.24 -6.05
CA LEU A 85 -0.96 11.08 -6.34
C LEU A 85 -1.54 9.84 -5.66
N ALA A 86 -0.78 8.74 -5.55
CA ALA A 86 -1.21 7.56 -4.82
C ALA A 86 -1.42 7.83 -3.33
N ILE A 87 -0.54 8.62 -2.69
CA ILE A 87 -0.74 9.06 -1.31
C ILE A 87 -2.07 9.80 -1.17
N ALA A 88 -2.30 10.80 -2.03
CA ALA A 88 -3.53 11.60 -1.99
C ALA A 88 -4.79 10.76 -2.22
N LEU A 89 -4.80 9.90 -3.24
CA LEU A 89 -5.95 9.05 -3.56
C LEU A 89 -6.22 8.01 -2.47
N THR A 90 -5.17 7.43 -1.89
CA THR A 90 -5.30 6.48 -0.76
C THR A 90 -5.90 7.17 0.46
N ALA A 91 -5.42 8.38 0.80
CA ALA A 91 -5.98 9.16 1.89
C ALA A 91 -7.46 9.48 1.67
N ILE A 92 -7.83 9.88 0.45
CA ILE A 92 -9.23 10.13 0.08
C ILE A 92 -10.07 8.86 0.22
N ALA A 93 -9.59 7.71 -0.27
CA ALA A 93 -10.29 6.44 -0.18
C ALA A 93 -10.53 6.03 1.29
N VAL A 94 -9.52 6.13 2.14
CA VAL A 94 -9.62 5.80 3.56
C VAL A 94 -10.57 6.75 4.29
N ILE A 95 -10.50 8.06 4.01
CA ILE A 95 -11.43 9.06 4.58
C ILE A 95 -12.88 8.77 4.14
N LEU A 96 -13.07 8.36 2.89
CA LEU A 96 -14.39 8.03 2.38
C LEU A 96 -14.96 6.80 3.10
N ILE A 97 -14.15 5.76 3.28
CA ILE A 97 -14.55 4.56 4.04
C ILE A 97 -14.87 4.91 5.50
N ASP A 98 -14.05 5.74 6.15
CA ASP A 98 -14.35 6.22 7.51
C ASP A 98 -15.70 6.95 7.55
N ARG A 99 -15.92 7.92 6.66
CA ARG A 99 -17.16 8.71 6.65
C ARG A 99 -18.41 7.88 6.33
N LEU A 100 -18.31 6.95 5.39
CA LEU A 100 -19.44 6.15 4.93
C LEU A 100 -19.77 5.01 5.89
N LEU A 101 -18.76 4.43 6.55
CA LEU A 101 -18.93 3.22 7.36
C LEU A 101 -18.53 3.46 8.83
N PHE A 102 -17.24 3.62 9.12
CA PHE A 102 -16.74 3.58 10.51
C PHE A 102 -17.32 4.70 11.38
N ARG A 103 -17.44 5.92 10.84
CA ARG A 103 -18.02 7.06 11.54
C ARG A 103 -19.48 6.82 11.93
N ARG A 104 -20.25 6.14 11.08
CA ARG A 104 -21.66 5.81 11.35
C ARG A 104 -21.80 4.71 12.39
N LEU A 105 -20.92 3.71 12.32
CA LEU A 105 -20.90 2.56 13.23
C LEU A 105 -20.19 2.84 14.57
N ARG A 106 -19.59 4.03 14.74
CA ARG A 106 -18.84 4.34 15.96
C ARG A 106 -19.67 4.28 17.24
N ARG A 107 -20.98 4.51 17.14
CA ARG A 107 -21.92 4.41 18.28
C ARG A 107 -22.32 2.97 18.64
N SER A 108 -22.03 2.00 17.78
CA SER A 108 -22.47 0.61 17.94
C SER A 108 -21.51 -0.23 18.80
N GLY A 109 -20.36 0.32 19.20
CA GLY A 109 -19.37 -0.34 20.05
C GLY A 109 -18.22 -1.00 19.27
N PRO A 110 -17.13 -1.34 19.98
CA PRO A 110 -15.84 -1.73 19.38
C PRO A 110 -15.88 -3.06 18.62
N VAL A 111 -16.71 -4.02 19.05
CA VAL A 111 -16.84 -5.34 18.39
C VAL A 111 -17.45 -5.19 16.99
N ILE A 112 -18.49 -4.36 16.86
CA ILE A 112 -19.15 -4.10 15.57
C ILE A 112 -18.19 -3.36 14.62
N LEU A 113 -17.39 -2.42 15.15
CA LEU A 113 -16.34 -1.74 14.38
C LEU A 113 -15.28 -2.73 13.89
N MET A 114 -14.78 -3.63 14.75
CA MET A 114 -13.85 -4.69 14.35
C MET A 114 -14.41 -5.56 13.23
N MET A 115 -15.64 -6.06 13.38
CA MET A 115 -16.29 -6.88 12.34
C MET A 115 -16.50 -6.12 11.03
N SER A 116 -16.89 -4.84 11.12
CA SER A 116 -17.02 -3.99 9.93
C SER A 116 -15.68 -3.80 9.21
N SER A 117 -14.58 -3.72 9.95
CA SER A 117 -13.23 -3.60 9.36
C SER A 117 -12.82 -4.86 8.58
N ILE A 118 -13.23 -6.06 9.03
CA ILE A 118 -13.03 -7.30 8.28
C ILE A 118 -13.84 -7.28 6.99
N GLY A 119 -15.07 -6.74 7.02
CA GLY A 119 -15.88 -6.53 5.82
C GLY A 119 -15.22 -5.58 4.83
N VAL A 120 -14.66 -4.46 5.30
CA VAL A 120 -13.87 -3.53 4.47
C VAL A 120 -12.64 -4.20 3.88
N ALA A 121 -11.89 -4.94 4.70
CA ALA A 121 -10.69 -5.69 4.29
C ALA A 121 -11.01 -6.62 3.11
N LEU A 122 -12.06 -7.43 3.26
CA LEU A 122 -12.53 -8.34 2.21
C LEU A 122 -13.01 -7.57 0.97
N GLY A 123 -13.81 -6.53 1.15
CA GLY A 123 -14.31 -5.72 0.04
C GLY A 123 -13.19 -5.09 -0.78
N LEU A 124 -12.23 -4.43 -0.11
CA LEU A 124 -11.07 -3.83 -0.75
C LEU A 124 -10.21 -4.87 -1.45
N ARG A 125 -9.91 -5.99 -0.80
CA ARG A 125 -9.13 -7.06 -1.40
C ARG A 125 -9.78 -7.60 -2.67
N ASN A 126 -11.09 -7.81 -2.68
CA ASN A 126 -11.81 -8.26 -3.88
C ASN A 126 -11.81 -7.19 -4.98
N ILE A 127 -11.98 -5.91 -4.64
CA ILE A 127 -11.87 -4.80 -5.62
C ILE A 127 -10.48 -4.80 -6.26
N LEU A 128 -9.41 -4.91 -5.47
CA LEU A 128 -8.05 -4.95 -5.98
C LEU A 128 -7.81 -6.16 -6.90
N GLN A 129 -8.27 -7.34 -6.49
CA GLN A 129 -8.16 -8.56 -7.29
C GLN A 129 -8.97 -8.49 -8.60
N PHE A 130 -10.11 -7.79 -8.60
CA PHE A 130 -10.90 -7.58 -9.82
C PHE A 130 -10.13 -6.77 -10.87
N PHE A 131 -9.39 -5.74 -10.45
CA PHE A 131 -8.60 -4.90 -11.37
C PHE A 131 -7.24 -5.49 -11.73
N TRP A 132 -6.52 -6.13 -10.78
CA TRP A 132 -5.14 -6.58 -10.96
C TRP A 132 -4.95 -8.09 -11.04
N SER A 133 -6.05 -8.86 -11.09
CA SER A 133 -6.06 -10.32 -11.02
C SER A 133 -5.60 -10.87 -9.65
N PRO A 134 -6.10 -12.03 -9.21
CA PRO A 134 -5.60 -12.70 -8.01
C PRO A 134 -4.23 -13.36 -8.18
N GLN A 135 -3.72 -13.47 -9.43
CA GLN A 135 -2.49 -14.19 -9.70
C GLN A 135 -1.24 -13.38 -9.29
N PRO A 136 -0.26 -14.00 -8.61
CA PRO A 136 0.99 -13.33 -8.26
C PRO A 136 1.72 -12.83 -9.51
N HIS A 137 2.02 -11.53 -9.55
CA HIS A 137 2.83 -10.93 -10.61
C HIS A 137 4.31 -11.01 -10.22
N TYR A 138 5.07 -11.88 -10.89
CA TYR A 138 6.50 -12.03 -10.66
C TYR A 138 7.29 -11.01 -11.48
N TYR A 139 8.02 -10.12 -10.81
CA TYR A 139 8.86 -9.10 -11.45
C TYR A 139 10.27 -9.62 -11.81
N SER A 140 10.68 -10.80 -11.34
CA SER A 140 11.91 -11.48 -11.73
C SER A 140 11.59 -12.85 -12.35
N GLN A 141 11.93 -13.04 -13.63
CA GLN A 141 11.81 -14.34 -14.32
C GLN A 141 13.12 -15.15 -14.35
N ALA A 142 14.15 -14.72 -13.62
CA ALA A 142 15.38 -15.49 -13.49
C ALA A 142 15.25 -16.44 -12.30
N ILE A 143 15.10 -17.73 -12.62
CA ILE A 143 15.46 -18.84 -11.73
C ILE A 143 16.98 -18.97 -11.78
#